data_AF-A0A9C8DFF0-F1
#
_entry.id   AF-A0A9C8DFF0-F1
#
_cell.length_a   1.000
_cell.length_b   1.000
_cell.length_c   1.000
_cell.angle_alpha   90.00
_cell.angle_beta   90.00
_cell.angle_gamma   90.00
#
_symmetry.space_group_name_H-M   'P 1'
#
loop_
_entity.id
_entity.type
_entity.pdbx_description
1 polymer ?
#
loop_
_entity_poly.entity_id
_entity_poly.type
_entity_poly.pdbx_seq_one_letter_code
_entity_poly.pdbx_strand_id
1 'polypeptide(L)'
;MRKVNLFFPSEDMTRFWNKLGRFGGLQPGELRRVEKLQSYLSFLDLGELSGKLREISSTLDIDLASPINDTETVPLELLDLKARLDELSPAFADMRGKMRELRENQRNAERALDKLVTYQAHLELLAPLRVDIGALLHLERFSVMAGTLSKEKLDPLNRSLQSIPHALLPYRTERGWVQLLVICLNKDRAKTEKVLESALFQHLDLPEDLHGSPHE
;
A
#
# COMPACT_ATOMS: atom_id res chain seq x y z
N MET A 1 33.24 29.23 -26.56
CA MET A 1 34.04 28.85 -25.37
C MET A 1 35.51 28.77 -25.77
N ARG A 2 36.40 29.49 -25.06
CA ARG A 2 37.85 29.39 -25.28
C ARG A 2 38.40 28.21 -24.49
N LYS A 3 39.16 27.34 -25.14
CA LYS A 3 39.90 26.26 -24.46
C LYS A 3 41.16 26.87 -23.84
N VAL A 4 41.37 26.61 -22.55
CA VAL A 4 42.57 27.02 -21.82
C VAL A 4 43.27 25.74 -21.35
N ASN A 5 44.51 25.55 -21.79
CA ASN A 5 45.35 24.45 -21.32
C ASN A 5 46.20 24.96 -20.16
N LEU A 6 46.04 24.37 -18.98
CA LEU A 6 46.82 24.71 -17.79
C LEU A 6 47.75 23.55 -17.46
N PHE A 7 49.03 23.85 -17.23
CA PHE A 7 50.02 22.88 -16.78
C PHE A 7 50.45 23.26 -15.37
N PHE A 8 50.40 22.31 -14.44
CA PHE A 8 50.82 22.50 -13.05
C PHE A 8 51.42 21.20 -12.49
N PRO A 9 52.25 21.30 -11.43
CA PRO A 9 52.82 20.14 -10.75
C PRO A 9 51.73 19.25 -10.15
N SER A 10 51.94 17.93 -10.16
CA SER A 10 50.97 16.95 -9.64
C SER A 10 50.62 17.15 -8.16
N GLU A 11 51.57 17.67 -7.38
CA GLU A 11 51.42 17.92 -5.94
C GLU A 11 50.40 19.04 -5.63
N ASP A 12 50.25 20.01 -6.55
CA ASP A 12 49.33 21.13 -6.38
C ASP A 12 47.93 20.87 -6.94
N MET A 13 47.71 19.69 -7.52
CA MET A 13 46.47 19.37 -8.25
C MET A 13 45.23 19.44 -7.35
N THR A 14 45.28 18.88 -6.14
CA THR A 14 44.15 18.87 -5.20
C THR A 14 43.78 20.30 -4.77
N ARG A 15 44.81 21.13 -4.49
CA ARG A 15 44.61 22.53 -4.10
C ARG A 15 44.05 23.37 -5.24
N PHE A 16 44.49 23.09 -6.47
CA PHE A 16 43.99 23.73 -7.67
C PHE A 16 42.51 23.40 -7.92
N TRP A 17 42.11 22.12 -7.89
CA TRP A 17 40.72 21.73 -8.09
C TRP A 17 39.78 22.29 -7.01
N ASN A 18 40.22 22.34 -5.76
CA ASN A 18 39.45 22.96 -4.69
C ASN A 18 39.23 24.48 -4.92
N LYS A 19 40.23 25.20 -5.44
CA LYS A 19 40.08 26.61 -5.81
C LYS A 19 39.25 26.80 -7.08
N LEU A 20 39.41 25.91 -8.06
CA LEU A 20 38.68 25.95 -9.33
C LEU A 20 37.17 25.69 -9.12
N GLY A 21 36.84 24.71 -8.28
CA GLY A 21 35.46 24.39 -7.91
C GLY A 21 34.75 25.56 -7.22
N ARG A 22 35.49 26.34 -6.40
CA ARG A 22 34.98 27.58 -5.79
C ARG A 22 34.81 28.73 -6.79
N PHE A 23 35.63 28.77 -7.85
CA PHE A 23 35.59 29.84 -8.85
C PHE A 23 34.42 29.68 -9.84
N GLY A 24 33.96 28.45 -10.11
CA GLY A 24 32.76 28.15 -10.90
C GLY A 24 32.78 28.55 -12.39
N GLY A 25 33.80 29.29 -12.85
CA GLY A 25 33.89 29.82 -14.21
C GLY A 25 34.59 28.91 -15.24
N LEU A 26 35.03 27.71 -14.85
CA LEU A 26 35.75 26.77 -15.72
C LEU A 26 35.13 25.38 -15.64
N GLN A 27 34.71 24.83 -16.79
CA GLN A 27 34.28 23.44 -16.90
C GLN A 27 35.47 22.55 -17.33
N PRO A 28 35.73 21.43 -16.63
CA PRO A 28 36.71 20.46 -17.08
C PRO A 28 36.30 19.93 -18.46
N GLY A 29 37.18 20.05 -19.46
CA GLY A 29 37.04 19.31 -20.72
C GLY A 29 37.40 17.83 -20.52
N GLU A 30 37.04 16.97 -21.47
CA GLU A 30 37.35 15.52 -21.44
C GLU A 30 38.83 15.26 -21.15
N LEU A 31 39.13 14.95 -19.88
CA LEU A 31 40.45 14.57 -19.42
C LEU A 31 40.64 13.07 -19.70
N ARG A 32 41.10 12.71 -20.90
CA ARG A 32 41.45 11.32 -21.28
C ARG A 32 42.67 10.72 -20.54
N ARG A 33 43.05 11.27 -19.38
CA ARG A 33 44.20 10.82 -18.57
C ARG A 33 43.90 10.77 -17.06
N VAL A 34 42.67 10.45 -16.66
CA VAL A 34 42.26 10.39 -15.23
C VAL A 34 42.57 9.05 -14.56
N GLU A 35 42.91 7.99 -15.30
CA GLU A 35 43.24 6.67 -14.71
C GLU A 35 44.41 6.73 -13.71
N LYS A 36 45.40 7.61 -13.94
CA LYS A 36 46.51 7.82 -13.01
C LYS A 36 46.19 8.79 -11.86
N LEU A 37 45.06 9.50 -11.90
CA LEU A 37 44.65 10.44 -10.85
C LEU A 37 43.74 9.81 -9.81
N GLN A 38 43.01 8.75 -10.19
CA GLN A 38 42.20 7.96 -9.25
C GLN A 38 43.04 7.33 -8.13
N SER A 39 44.31 6.97 -8.38
CA SER A 39 45.19 6.38 -7.36
C SER A 39 45.75 7.37 -6.34
N TYR A 40 45.76 8.67 -6.66
CA TYR A 40 46.31 9.73 -5.77
C TYR A 40 45.23 10.53 -5.05
N LEU A 41 44.00 10.50 -5.55
CA LEU A 41 42.86 11.10 -4.91
C LEU A 41 42.17 10.01 -4.10
N SER A 42 42.41 9.97 -2.78
CA SER A 42 41.55 9.25 -1.84
C SER A 42 40.18 9.94 -1.85
N PHE A 43 39.40 9.70 -2.89
CA PHE A 43 38.02 10.13 -2.94
C PHE A 43 37.32 9.38 -1.80
N LEU A 44 36.99 10.09 -0.72
CA LEU A 44 35.89 9.67 0.13
C LEU A 44 34.72 9.36 -0.80
N ASP A 45 34.12 8.18 -0.65
CA ASP A 45 32.97 7.79 -1.46
C ASP A 45 31.78 8.70 -1.09
N LEU A 46 31.72 9.84 -1.78
CA LEU A 46 30.65 10.82 -1.65
C LEU A 46 29.30 10.20 -2.05
N GLY A 47 29.30 9.09 -2.79
CA GLY A 47 28.11 8.29 -3.09
C GLY A 47 27.54 7.64 -1.83
N GLU A 48 28.37 7.01 -1.02
CA GLU A 48 27.94 6.38 0.24
C GLU A 48 27.40 7.43 1.23
N LEU A 49 28.09 8.56 1.37
CA LEU A 49 27.69 9.66 2.28
C LEU A 49 26.41 10.36 1.82
N SER A 50 26.29 10.65 0.52
CA SER A 50 25.06 11.25 -0.03
C SER A 50 23.88 10.29 0.05
N GLY A 51 24.11 8.98 -0.12
CA GLY A 51 23.13 7.93 0.10
C GLY A 51 22.59 7.95 1.52
N LYS A 52 23.49 7.89 2.52
CA LYS A 52 23.12 7.94 3.94
C LYS A 52 22.43 9.25 4.34
N LEU A 53 22.87 10.40 3.81
CA LEU A 53 22.20 11.69 4.07
C LEU A 53 20.79 11.75 3.49
N ARG A 54 20.60 11.27 2.26
CA ARG A 54 19.27 11.18 1.64
C ARG A 54 18.36 10.20 2.40
N GLU A 55 18.93 9.08 2.85
CA GLU A 55 18.23 8.10 3.68
C GLU A 55 17.73 8.71 5.00
N ILE A 56 18.56 9.47 5.70
CA ILE A 56 18.19 10.18 6.93
C ILE A 56 17.14 11.27 6.65
N SER A 57 17.34 12.07 5.60
CA SER A 57 16.41 13.14 5.19
C SER A 57 15.02 12.61 4.89
N SER A 58 14.89 11.51 4.14
CA SER A 58 13.60 10.89 3.84
C SER A 58 12.90 10.32 5.08
N THR A 59 13.67 9.92 6.10
CA THR A 59 13.11 9.42 7.36
C THR A 59 12.55 10.56 8.21
N LEU A 60 13.14 11.75 8.12
CA LEU A 60 12.75 12.94 8.87
C LEU A 60 11.86 13.92 8.08
N ASP A 61 11.57 13.61 6.81
CA ASP A 61 10.87 14.50 5.87
C ASP A 61 11.54 15.88 5.73
N ILE A 62 12.87 15.90 5.75
CA ILE A 62 13.67 17.12 5.62
C ILE A 62 14.09 17.29 4.17
N ASP A 63 13.76 18.43 3.56
CA ASP A 63 14.22 18.75 2.21
C ASP A 63 15.70 19.17 2.20
N LEU A 64 16.54 18.33 1.62
CA LEU A 64 17.98 18.62 1.43
C LEU A 64 18.26 19.55 0.24
N ALA A 65 17.28 19.81 -0.63
CA ALA A 65 17.45 20.67 -1.80
C ALA A 65 17.21 22.15 -1.48
N SER A 66 16.63 22.44 -0.32
CA SER A 66 16.41 23.81 0.13
C SER A 66 17.73 24.47 0.54
N PRO A 67 18.01 25.71 0.07
CA PRO A 67 19.23 26.41 0.44
C PRO A 67 19.24 26.68 1.95
N ILE A 68 20.31 26.25 2.62
CA ILE A 68 20.53 26.54 4.03
C ILE A 68 20.87 28.04 4.14
N ASN A 69 19.97 28.83 4.70
CA ASN A 69 20.15 30.28 4.86
C ASN A 69 21.04 30.66 6.08
N ASP A 70 21.56 29.68 6.82
CA ASP A 70 22.42 29.94 7.98
C ASP A 70 23.88 30.19 7.55
N THR A 71 24.24 31.47 7.52
CA THR A 71 25.61 31.96 7.26
C THR A 71 26.62 31.63 8.36
N GLU A 72 26.17 31.06 9.50
CA GLU A 72 27.02 30.65 10.62
C GLU A 72 27.41 29.16 10.60
N THR A 73 26.98 28.41 9.58
CA THR A 73 27.32 26.99 9.47
C THR A 73 28.79 26.81 9.09
N VAL A 74 29.60 26.36 10.05
CA VAL A 74 30.97 25.91 9.77
C VAL A 74 30.89 24.60 9.00
N PRO A 75 31.46 24.51 7.79
CA PRO A 75 31.49 23.25 7.05
C PRO A 75 32.24 22.20 7.89
N LEU A 76 31.54 21.15 8.30
CA LEU A 76 32.17 19.99 8.92
C LEU A 76 33.15 19.36 7.91
N GLU A 77 34.32 18.96 8.40
CA GLU A 77 35.23 18.17 7.57
C GLU A 77 34.57 16.81 7.25
N LEU A 78 34.80 16.32 6.02
CA LEU A 78 34.13 15.14 5.47
C LEU A 78 34.29 13.87 6.34
N LEU A 79 35.42 13.76 7.06
CA LEU A 79 35.68 12.65 7.98
C LEU A 79 34.82 12.74 9.25
N ASP A 80 34.66 13.93 9.82
CA ASP A 80 33.82 14.16 11.00
C ASP A 80 32.34 13.99 10.68
N LEU A 81 31.93 14.40 9.47
CA LEU A 81 30.58 14.15 8.97
C LEU A 81 30.31 12.64 8.87
N LYS A 82 31.25 11.86 8.33
CA LYS A 82 31.10 10.41 8.21
C LYS A 82 30.94 9.74 9.58
N ALA A 83 31.79 10.08 10.54
CA ALA A 83 31.75 9.50 11.89
C ALA A 83 30.39 9.77 12.58
N ARG A 84 29.89 11.01 12.51
CA ARG A 84 28.58 11.37 13.08
C ARG A 84 27.42 10.64 12.39
N LEU A 85 27.51 10.44 11.08
CA LEU A 85 26.50 9.71 10.30
C LEU A 85 26.46 8.23 10.68
N ASP A 86 27.64 7.63 10.89
CA ASP A 86 27.76 6.23 11.29
C ASP A 86 27.23 6.00 12.72
N GLU A 87 27.42 6.95 13.64
CA GLU A 87 26.84 6.92 14.99
C GLU A 87 25.31 6.99 14.99
N LEU A 88 24.72 7.80 14.12
CA LEU A 88 23.27 8.00 14.06
C LEU A 88 22.54 6.92 13.23
N SER A 89 23.25 6.25 12.32
CA SER A 89 22.71 5.20 11.45
C SER A 89 21.86 4.13 12.17
N PRO A 90 22.29 3.52 13.31
CA PRO A 90 21.49 2.51 13.98
C PRO A 90 20.18 3.06 14.58
N ALA A 91 20.18 4.30 15.09
CA ALA A 91 18.97 4.93 15.63
C ALA A 91 17.93 5.17 14.52
N PHE A 92 18.37 5.60 13.33
CA PHE A 92 17.49 5.74 12.17
C PHE A 92 16.99 4.40 11.63
N ALA A 93 17.80 3.34 11.70
CA ALA A 93 17.36 2.00 11.34
C ALA A 93 16.24 1.50 12.28
N ASP A 94 16.39 1.67 13.59
CA ASP A 94 15.38 1.29 14.59
C ASP A 94 14.08 2.10 14.42
N MET A 95 14.19 3.42 14.25
CA MET A 95 13.03 4.29 14.05
C MET A 95 12.24 3.92 12.78
N ARG A 96 12.93 3.53 11.70
CA ARG A 96 12.29 3.02 10.48
C ARG A 96 11.59 1.68 10.70
N GLY A 97 12.20 0.78 11.45
CA GLY A 97 11.58 -0.50 11.84
C GLY A 97 10.23 -0.24 12.51
N LYS A 98 10.23 0.61 13.54
CA LYS A 98 9.01 1.02 14.26
C LYS A 98 7.98 1.70 13.37
N MET A 99 8.40 2.63 12.51
CA MET A 99 7.48 3.28 11.56
C MET A 99 6.85 2.30 10.57
N ARG A 100 7.62 1.31 10.12
CA ARG A 100 7.12 0.27 9.21
C ARG A 100 6.08 -0.60 9.91
N GLU A 101 6.37 -1.06 11.13
CA GLU A 101 5.42 -1.84 11.94
C GLU A 101 4.14 -1.04 12.22
N LEU A 102 4.25 0.23 12.61
CA LEU A 102 3.08 1.09 12.85
C LEU A 102 2.23 1.27 11.60
N ARG A 103 2.85 1.48 10.43
CA ARG A 103 2.12 1.59 9.15
C ARG A 103 1.46 0.27 8.76
N GLU A 104 2.08 -0.86 9.04
CA GLU A 104 1.51 -2.17 8.74
C GLU A 104 0.32 -2.47 9.66
N ASN A 105 0.45 -2.16 10.96
CA ASN A 105 -0.64 -2.25 11.93
C ASN A 105 -1.80 -1.32 11.57
N GLN A 106 -1.52 -0.08 11.16
CA GLN A 106 -2.53 0.86 10.69
C GLN A 106 -3.31 0.28 9.51
N ARG A 107 -2.62 -0.23 8.48
CA ARG A 107 -3.26 -0.83 7.30
C ARG A 107 -4.12 -2.04 7.65
N ASN A 108 -3.65 -2.87 8.59
CA ASN A 108 -4.41 -4.04 9.03
C ASN A 108 -5.67 -3.63 9.78
N ALA A 109 -5.59 -2.60 10.64
CA ALA A 109 -6.75 -2.06 11.34
C ALA A 109 -7.75 -1.42 10.38
N GLU A 110 -7.30 -0.63 9.40
CA GLU A 110 -8.15 -0.03 8.36
C GLU A 110 -8.90 -1.11 7.57
N ARG A 111 -8.21 -2.18 7.13
CA ARG A 111 -8.85 -3.30 6.44
C ARG A 111 -9.87 -4.03 7.31
N ALA A 112 -9.59 -4.19 8.60
CA ALA A 112 -10.53 -4.81 9.53
C ALA A 112 -11.78 -3.94 9.70
N LEU A 113 -11.61 -2.62 9.77
CA LEU A 113 -12.71 -1.66 9.85
C LEU A 113 -13.57 -1.70 8.57
N ASP A 114 -12.96 -1.67 7.39
CA ASP A 114 -13.69 -1.76 6.12
C ASP A 114 -14.54 -3.05 6.02
N LYS A 115 -13.98 -4.17 6.49
CA LYS A 115 -14.72 -5.43 6.59
C LYS A 115 -15.92 -5.32 7.54
N LEU A 116 -15.72 -4.76 8.74
CA LEU A 116 -16.79 -4.59 9.72
C LEU A 116 -17.90 -3.66 9.22
N VAL A 117 -17.55 -2.57 8.55
CA VAL A 117 -18.52 -1.66 7.93
C VAL A 117 -19.34 -2.38 6.86
N THR A 118 -18.68 -3.20 6.04
CA THR A 118 -19.36 -4.04 5.04
C THR A 118 -20.30 -5.03 5.71
N TYR A 119 -19.87 -5.70 6.77
CA TYR A 119 -20.71 -6.63 7.54
C TYR A 119 -21.89 -5.94 8.21
N GLN A 120 -21.70 -4.75 8.79
CA GLN A 120 -22.80 -3.98 9.35
C GLN A 120 -23.84 -3.66 8.27
N ALA A 121 -23.41 -3.18 7.10
CA ALA A 121 -24.32 -2.91 5.99
C ALA A 121 -25.06 -4.18 5.55
N HIS A 122 -24.37 -5.33 5.51
CA HIS A 122 -24.97 -6.62 5.18
C HIS A 122 -26.02 -7.06 6.21
N LEU A 123 -25.73 -6.90 7.50
CA LEU A 123 -26.67 -7.22 8.58
C LEU A 123 -27.88 -6.29 8.59
N GLU A 124 -27.70 -5.00 8.31
CA GLU A 124 -28.81 -4.04 8.16
C GLU A 124 -29.76 -4.44 7.02
N LEU A 125 -29.24 -5.05 5.95
CA LEU A 125 -30.08 -5.57 4.87
C LEU A 125 -30.86 -6.80 5.33
N LEU A 126 -30.26 -7.65 6.17
CA LEU A 126 -30.90 -8.85 6.72
C LEU A 126 -31.81 -8.59 7.92
N ALA A 127 -31.74 -7.41 8.53
CA ALA A 127 -32.57 -6.98 9.66
C ALA A 127 -34.06 -7.35 9.58
N PRO A 128 -34.74 -7.32 8.40
CA PRO A 128 -36.14 -7.75 8.29
C PRO A 128 -36.36 -9.24 8.55
N LEU A 129 -35.34 -10.09 8.39
CA LEU A 129 -35.40 -11.51 8.68
C LEU A 129 -35.28 -11.72 10.18
N ARG A 130 -36.42 -11.99 10.84
CA ARG A 130 -36.47 -12.41 12.26
C ARG A 130 -36.04 -13.86 12.44
N VAL A 131 -34.88 -14.22 11.91
CA VAL A 131 -34.34 -15.59 11.94
C VAL A 131 -32.91 -15.53 12.45
N ASP A 132 -32.55 -16.50 13.28
CA ASP A 132 -31.16 -16.68 13.73
C ASP A 132 -30.28 -17.05 12.54
N ILE A 133 -29.29 -16.20 12.26
CA ILE A 133 -28.37 -16.35 11.13
C ILE A 133 -27.49 -17.59 11.35
N GLY A 134 -27.09 -17.85 12.59
CA GLY A 134 -26.32 -19.04 12.96
C GLY A 134 -27.11 -20.32 12.67
N ALA A 135 -28.39 -20.34 13.02
CA ALA A 135 -29.26 -21.48 12.72
C ALA A 135 -29.46 -21.72 11.21
N LEU A 136 -29.45 -20.67 10.39
CA LEU A 136 -29.51 -20.77 8.92
C LEU A 136 -28.20 -21.29 8.32
N LEU A 137 -27.07 -20.84 8.83
CA LEU A 137 -25.73 -21.25 8.36
C LEU A 137 -25.37 -22.69 8.78
N HIS A 138 -25.89 -23.17 9.91
CA HIS A 138 -25.60 -24.50 10.47
C HIS A 138 -26.51 -25.63 9.93
N LEU A 139 -27.29 -25.38 8.87
CA LEU A 139 -28.08 -26.44 8.24
C LEU A 139 -27.17 -27.38 7.43
N GLU A 140 -26.71 -28.48 8.02
CA GLU A 140 -25.76 -29.43 7.41
C GLU A 140 -26.13 -29.91 5.98
N ARG A 141 -27.42 -29.90 5.64
CA ARG A 141 -27.94 -30.40 4.34
C ARG A 141 -28.26 -29.29 3.35
N PHE A 142 -28.30 -28.03 3.78
CA PHE A 142 -28.76 -26.90 2.98
C PHE A 142 -27.69 -25.81 2.94
N SER A 143 -27.56 -25.19 1.77
CA SER A 143 -26.79 -23.97 1.60
C SER A 143 -27.77 -22.81 1.58
N VAL A 144 -27.50 -21.80 2.40
CA VAL A 144 -28.25 -20.55 2.43
C VAL A 144 -27.38 -19.46 1.81
N MET A 145 -27.93 -18.74 0.84
CA MET A 145 -27.29 -17.61 0.19
C MET A 145 -28.22 -16.40 0.31
N ALA A 146 -27.68 -15.26 0.72
CA ALA A 146 -28.41 -14.00 0.75
C ALA A 146 -27.88 -13.06 -0.33
N GLY A 147 -28.73 -12.15 -0.80
CA GLY A 147 -28.30 -11.15 -1.77
C GLY A 147 -29.44 -10.33 -2.36
N THR A 148 -29.08 -9.51 -3.33
CA THR A 148 -29.99 -8.59 -4.02
C THR A 148 -30.06 -8.88 -5.51
N LEU A 149 -31.25 -8.65 -6.07
CA LEU A 149 -31.58 -8.90 -7.47
C LEU A 149 -32.54 -7.82 -7.98
N SER A 150 -32.46 -7.45 -9.25
CA SER A 150 -33.51 -6.62 -9.86
C SER A 150 -34.85 -7.37 -9.91
N LYS A 151 -35.95 -6.70 -9.58
CA LYS A 151 -37.30 -7.31 -9.58
C LYS A 151 -37.65 -7.95 -10.92
N GLU A 152 -37.20 -7.38 -12.03
CA GLU A 152 -37.42 -7.90 -13.39
C GLU A 152 -36.73 -9.24 -13.64
N LYS A 153 -35.69 -9.55 -12.87
CA LYS A 153 -34.91 -10.78 -13.00
C LYS A 153 -35.39 -11.91 -12.08
N LEU A 154 -36.34 -11.65 -11.18
CA LEU A 154 -36.83 -12.63 -10.22
C LEU A 154 -37.59 -13.80 -10.90
N ASP A 155 -38.51 -13.49 -11.80
CA ASP A 155 -39.26 -14.53 -12.53
C ASP A 155 -38.35 -15.35 -13.47
N PRO A 156 -37.45 -14.72 -14.26
CA PRO A 156 -36.42 -15.46 -15.01
C PRO A 156 -35.55 -16.35 -14.13
N LEU A 157 -35.09 -15.85 -12.98
CA LEU A 157 -34.26 -16.62 -12.05
C LEU A 157 -35.00 -17.86 -11.54
N ASN A 158 -36.25 -17.70 -11.11
CA ASN A 158 -37.07 -18.80 -10.63
C ASN A 158 -37.23 -19.88 -11.71
N ARG A 159 -37.46 -19.48 -12.98
CA ARG A 159 -37.53 -20.42 -14.11
C ARG A 159 -36.22 -21.17 -14.33
N SER A 160 -35.09 -20.47 -14.29
CA SER A 160 -33.76 -21.09 -14.45
C SER A 160 -33.44 -22.10 -13.35
N LEU A 161 -33.93 -21.85 -12.13
CA LEU A 161 -33.73 -22.73 -10.99
C LEU A 161 -34.74 -23.88 -10.89
N GLN A 162 -35.78 -23.95 -11.74
CA GLN A 162 -36.82 -25.01 -11.68
C GLN A 162 -36.26 -26.45 -11.70
N SER A 163 -35.09 -26.65 -12.30
CA SER A 163 -34.44 -27.97 -12.37
C SER A 163 -33.69 -28.36 -11.07
N ILE A 164 -33.58 -27.44 -10.12
CA ILE A 164 -32.84 -27.60 -8.86
C ILE A 164 -33.83 -27.46 -7.71
N PRO A 165 -33.85 -28.38 -6.71
CA PRO A 165 -34.63 -28.18 -5.50
C PRO A 165 -34.15 -26.93 -4.76
N HIS A 166 -34.97 -25.89 -4.73
CA HIS A 166 -34.61 -24.59 -4.15
C HIS A 166 -35.83 -23.89 -3.55
N ALA A 167 -35.58 -22.94 -2.65
CA ALA A 167 -36.56 -21.98 -2.16
C ALA A 167 -36.03 -20.56 -2.36
N LEU A 168 -36.84 -19.71 -2.98
CA LEU A 168 -36.58 -18.28 -3.09
C LEU A 168 -37.49 -17.56 -2.10
N LEU A 169 -36.90 -16.92 -1.10
CA LEU A 169 -37.61 -16.21 -0.03
C LEU A 169 -37.34 -14.71 -0.14
N PRO A 170 -38.17 -13.95 -0.87
CA PRO A 170 -38.05 -12.50 -0.91
C PRO A 170 -38.52 -11.92 0.42
N TYR A 171 -37.65 -11.18 1.09
CA TYR A 171 -37.95 -10.61 2.41
C TYR A 171 -38.02 -9.08 2.42
N ARG A 172 -37.50 -8.42 1.38
CA ARG A 172 -37.66 -6.98 1.17
C ARG A 172 -37.71 -6.65 -0.31
N THR A 173 -38.50 -5.65 -0.68
CA THR A 173 -38.51 -5.09 -2.02
C THR A 173 -38.49 -3.58 -1.92
N GLU A 174 -37.52 -2.94 -2.57
CA GLU A 174 -37.34 -1.49 -2.50
C GLU A 174 -36.74 -0.95 -3.79
N ARG A 175 -37.32 0.14 -4.33
CA ARG A 175 -36.81 0.85 -5.53
C ARG A 175 -36.50 -0.05 -6.73
N GLY A 176 -37.29 -1.10 -6.96
CA GLY A 176 -37.10 -2.04 -8.06
C GLY A 176 -36.09 -3.16 -7.80
N TRP A 177 -35.47 -3.20 -6.63
CA TRP A 177 -34.61 -4.28 -6.16
C TRP A 177 -35.33 -5.16 -5.16
N VAL A 178 -35.04 -6.46 -5.19
CA VAL A 178 -35.56 -7.47 -4.28
C VAL A 178 -34.38 -8.06 -3.51
N GLN A 179 -34.49 -8.02 -2.19
CA GLN A 179 -33.60 -8.77 -1.31
C GLN A 179 -34.18 -10.16 -1.11
N LEU A 180 -33.34 -11.16 -1.34
CA LEU A 180 -33.75 -12.54 -1.48
C LEU A 180 -32.82 -13.43 -0.67
N LEU A 181 -33.44 -14.39 0.01
CA LEU A 181 -32.74 -15.51 0.62
C LEU A 181 -33.01 -16.74 -0.23
N VAL A 182 -31.93 -17.38 -0.69
CA VAL A 182 -31.93 -18.54 -1.57
C VAL A 182 -31.47 -19.73 -0.75
N ILE A 183 -32.34 -20.72 -0.62
CA ILE A 183 -32.03 -21.99 0.07
C ILE A 183 -31.97 -23.08 -0.98
N CYS A 184 -30.85 -23.80 -1.05
CA CYS A 184 -30.71 -24.98 -1.90
C CYS A 184 -30.05 -26.12 -1.12
N LEU A 185 -30.01 -27.32 -1.68
CA LEU A 185 -29.25 -28.41 -1.09
C LEU A 185 -27.74 -28.16 -1.24
N ASN A 186 -26.94 -28.55 -0.24
CA ASN A 186 -25.48 -28.36 -0.29
C ASN A 186 -24.82 -28.98 -1.53
N LYS A 187 -25.31 -30.16 -1.96
CA LYS A 187 -24.84 -30.83 -3.19
C LYS A 187 -25.08 -30.03 -4.49
N ASP A 188 -26.05 -29.11 -4.47
CA ASP A 188 -26.46 -28.31 -5.63
C ASP A 188 -25.99 -26.85 -5.54
N ARG A 189 -25.22 -26.49 -4.50
CA ARG A 189 -24.71 -25.13 -4.25
C ARG A 189 -24.01 -24.55 -5.47
N ALA A 190 -22.98 -25.24 -5.99
CA ALA A 190 -22.20 -24.75 -7.13
C ALA A 190 -23.02 -24.57 -8.42
N LYS A 191 -24.09 -25.35 -8.60
CA LYS A 191 -25.01 -25.16 -9.74
C LYS A 191 -25.90 -23.94 -9.53
N THR A 192 -26.39 -23.77 -8.30
CA THR A 192 -27.24 -22.65 -7.90
C THR A 192 -26.48 -21.33 -8.00
N GLU A 193 -25.24 -21.27 -7.51
CA GLU A 193 -24.36 -20.09 -7.63
C GLU A 193 -24.18 -19.66 -9.10
N LYS A 194 -23.88 -20.59 -10.01
CA LYS A 194 -23.76 -20.26 -11.44
C LYS A 194 -25.03 -19.66 -12.04
N VAL A 195 -26.20 -20.16 -11.63
CA VAL A 195 -27.49 -19.63 -12.07
C VAL A 195 -27.72 -18.23 -11.48
N LEU A 196 -27.38 -18.01 -10.21
CA LEU A 196 -27.45 -16.71 -9.55
C LEU A 196 -26.53 -15.68 -10.21
N GLU A 197 -25.27 -16.05 -10.50
CA GLU A 197 -24.31 -15.22 -11.24
C GLU A 197 -24.87 -14.82 -12.61
N SER A 198 -25.48 -15.76 -13.35
CA SER A 198 -26.09 -15.49 -14.66
C SER A 198 -27.28 -14.52 -14.58
N ALA A 199 -27.95 -14.45 -13.43
CA ALA A 199 -29.05 -13.54 -13.17
C ALA A 199 -28.58 -12.17 -12.63
N LEU A 200 -27.27 -11.93 -12.55
CA LEU A 200 -26.65 -10.75 -11.93
C LEU A 200 -27.05 -10.58 -10.47
N PHE A 201 -27.16 -11.70 -9.75
CA PHE A 201 -27.38 -11.70 -8.31
C PHE A 201 -26.16 -11.13 -7.58
N GLN A 202 -26.39 -10.15 -6.72
CA GLN A 202 -25.35 -9.57 -5.88
C GLN A 202 -25.33 -10.31 -4.55
N HIS A 203 -24.32 -11.16 -4.37
CA HIS A 203 -24.14 -11.90 -3.14
C HIS A 203 -23.88 -10.98 -1.95
N LEU A 204 -24.50 -11.34 -0.83
CA LEU A 204 -24.29 -10.71 0.45
C LEU A 204 -23.50 -11.70 1.31
N ASP A 205 -22.22 -11.40 1.50
CA ASP A 205 -21.33 -12.25 2.28
C ASP A 205 -21.73 -12.19 3.75
N LEU A 206 -22.21 -13.33 4.24
CA LEU A 206 -22.53 -13.56 5.64
C LEU A 206 -21.31 -14.20 6.32
N PRO A 207 -20.77 -13.62 7.40
CA PRO A 207 -19.72 -14.27 8.17
C PRO A 207 -20.24 -15.57 8.79
N GLU A 208 -19.46 -16.63 8.69
CA GLU A 208 -19.81 -17.97 9.18
C GLU A 208 -19.93 -18.01 10.73
N ASP A 209 -19.25 -17.08 11.41
CA ASP A 209 -19.17 -17.01 12.88
C ASP A 209 -20.27 -16.16 13.54
N LEU A 210 -21.22 -15.60 12.76
CA LEU A 210 -22.31 -14.82 13.32
C LEU A 210 -23.45 -15.70 13.82
N HIS A 211 -23.81 -15.50 15.09
CA HIS A 211 -24.95 -16.12 15.75
C HIS A 211 -25.90 -15.05 16.27
N GLY A 212 -27.21 -15.31 16.23
CA GLY A 212 -28.23 -14.36 16.70
C GLY A 212 -29.06 -13.75 15.56
N SER A 213 -30.03 -12.92 15.94
CA SER A 213 -30.83 -12.17 14.96
C SER A 213 -30.02 -10.96 14.43
N PRO A 214 -30.25 -10.49 13.20
CA PRO A 214 -29.55 -9.30 12.68
C PRO A 214 -29.78 -7.98 13.47
N HIS A 215 -30.57 -7.99 14.54
CA HIS A 215 -30.75 -6.87 15.47
C HIS A 215 -29.94 -6.98 16.77
N GLU A 216 -29.37 -8.16 17.07
CA GLU A 216 -28.55 -8.43 18.26
C GLU A 216 -27.07 -8.16 17.99
#